data_AF-A0A9D1A1X6-F1
#
_entry.id   AF-A0A9D1A1X6-F1
#
_cell.length_a   1.000
_cell.length_b   1.000
_cell.length_c   1.000
_cell.angle_alpha   90.00
_cell.angle_beta   90.00
_cell.angle_gamma   90.00
#
_symmetry.space_group_name_H-M   'P 1'
#
loop_
_entity.id
_entity.type
_entity.pdbx_description
1 polymer ?
#
loop_
_entity_poly.entity_id
_entity_poly.type
_entity_poly.pdbx_seq_one_letter_code
_entity_poly.pdbx_strand_id
1 'polypeptide(L)'
;MTVMKPTVPENISLVFDSVYYADHNPDLYEAFGYDYDKLLNHFLTSGMQEGRCACESFQVNVYREANPDLASAFGDDLAAYYEHYMDCGHAEGRCAH
;
A
#
# COMPACT_ATOMS: atom_id res chain seq x y z
N MET A 1 -12.99 21.36 -13.21
CA MET A 1 -13.21 19.95 -12.88
C MET A 1 -12.61 19.71 -11.51
N THR A 2 -13.42 19.40 -10.50
CA THR A 2 -12.92 19.04 -9.17
C THR A 2 -12.40 17.62 -9.26
N VAL A 3 -11.08 17.42 -9.16
CA VAL A 3 -10.52 16.08 -8.96
C VAL A 3 -10.98 15.63 -7.58
N MET A 4 -11.84 14.61 -7.53
CA MET A 4 -12.25 14.00 -6.27
C MET A 4 -10.99 13.39 -5.64
N LYS A 5 -10.58 13.89 -4.46
CA LYS A 5 -9.51 13.26 -3.70
C LYS A 5 -9.95 11.84 -3.34
N PRO A 6 -9.10 10.82 -3.50
CA PRO A 6 -9.44 9.46 -3.08
C PRO A 6 -9.74 9.45 -1.57
N THR A 7 -10.74 8.67 -1.16
CA THR A 7 -11.03 8.44 0.25
C THR A 7 -9.83 7.75 0.88
N VAL A 8 -9.33 8.28 2.00
CA VAL A 8 -8.23 7.69 2.75
C VAL A 8 -8.79 6.59 3.65
N PRO A 9 -8.31 5.33 3.55
CA PRO A 9 -8.71 4.25 4.45
C PRO A 9 -8.35 4.56 5.91
N GLU A 10 -9.17 4.14 6.87
CA GLU A 10 -8.93 4.37 8.31
C GLU A 10 -7.58 3.80 8.77
N ASN A 11 -7.22 2.62 8.28
CA ASN A 11 -6.02 1.88 8.67
C ASN A 11 -4.85 2.07 7.70
N ILE A 12 -4.81 3.17 6.95
CA ILE A 12 -3.78 3.43 5.93
C ILE A 12 -2.36 3.37 6.48
N SER A 13 -2.15 3.76 7.74
CA SER A 13 -0.85 3.74 8.39
C SER A 13 -0.27 2.33 8.60
N LEU A 14 -1.07 1.27 8.45
CA LEU A 14 -0.58 -0.12 8.50
C LEU A 14 0.25 -0.49 7.25
N VAL A 15 0.05 0.25 6.16
CA VAL A 15 0.65 -0.06 4.85
C VAL A 15 1.35 1.14 4.19
N PHE A 16 1.30 2.32 4.82
CA PHE A 16 1.84 3.56 4.26
C PHE A 16 2.49 4.44 5.32
N ASP A 17 3.75 4.79 5.07
CA ASP A 17 4.51 5.85 5.71
C ASP A 17 5.11 6.72 4.60
N SER A 18 4.80 8.03 4.57
CA SER A 18 5.19 8.89 3.46
C SER A 18 6.70 9.05 3.33
N VAL A 19 7.44 9.07 4.45
CA VAL A 19 8.89 9.25 4.43
C VAL A 19 9.54 7.98 3.89
N TYR A 20 9.14 6.82 4.43
CA TYR A 20 9.58 5.52 3.95
C TYR A 20 9.26 5.35 2.46
N TYR A 21 8.06 5.75 2.04
CA TYR A 21 7.63 5.64 0.65
C TYR A 21 8.50 6.47 -0.30
N ALA A 22 8.84 7.70 0.08
CA ALA A 22 9.77 8.52 -0.71
C ALA A 22 11.19 7.92 -0.72
N ASP A 23 11.70 7.49 0.45
CA ASP A 23 13.05 6.96 0.59
C ASP A 23 13.29 5.66 -0.19
N HIS A 24 12.25 4.83 -0.36
CA HIS A 24 12.33 3.54 -1.03
C HIS A 24 11.84 3.57 -2.49
N ASN A 25 11.33 4.70 -2.97
CA ASN A 25 10.89 4.89 -4.35
C ASN A 25 11.51 6.18 -4.90
N PRO A 26 12.77 6.12 -5.40
CA PRO A 26 13.52 7.31 -5.80
C PRO A 26 12.81 8.18 -6.84
N ASP A 27 12.04 7.56 -7.75
CA ASP A 27 11.22 8.26 -8.75
C ASP A 27 10.16 9.16 -8.11
N LEU A 28 9.57 8.71 -6.99
CA LEU A 28 8.57 9.49 -6.26
C LEU A 28 9.21 10.59 -5.42
N TYR A 29 10.38 10.33 -4.82
CA TYR A 29 11.15 11.40 -4.16
C TYR A 29 11.57 12.49 -5.16
N GLU A 30 12.03 12.12 -6.35
CA GLU A 30 12.39 13.08 -7.40
C GLU A 30 11.17 13.91 -7.86
N ALA A 31 10.00 13.29 -7.97
CA ALA A 31 8.78 13.95 -8.43
C ALA A 31 8.11 14.82 -7.35
N PHE A 32 8.11 14.37 -6.10
CA PHE A 32 7.27 14.92 -5.03
C PHE A 32 8.04 15.34 -3.78
N GLY A 33 9.29 14.91 -3.61
CA GLY A 33 10.03 15.05 -2.35
C GLY A 33 9.29 14.34 -1.21
N TYR A 34 9.24 14.97 -0.04
CA TYR A 34 8.48 14.50 1.12
C TYR A 34 7.07 15.12 1.22
N ASP A 35 6.47 15.52 0.10
CA ASP A 35 5.11 16.06 0.06
C ASP A 35 4.09 14.95 0.37
N TYR A 36 3.64 14.92 1.63
CA TYR A 36 2.74 13.89 2.17
C TYR A 36 1.49 13.69 1.29
N ASP A 37 0.81 14.77 0.90
CA ASP A 37 -0.45 14.69 0.17
C ASP A 37 -0.26 14.09 -1.22
N LYS A 38 0.84 14.43 -1.92
CA LYS A 38 1.15 13.87 -3.24
C LYS A 38 1.56 12.41 -3.16
N LEU A 39 2.37 12.06 -2.17
CA LEU A 39 2.80 10.68 -1.93
C LEU A 39 1.62 9.78 -1.58
N LEU A 40 0.75 10.24 -0.69
CA LEU A 40 -0.48 9.52 -0.33
C LEU A 40 -1.40 9.38 -1.53
N ASN A 41 -1.60 10.46 -2.30
CA ASN A 41 -2.41 10.39 -3.52
C ASN A 41 -1.84 9.37 -4.51
N HIS A 42 -0.52 9.39 -4.74
CA HIS A 42 0.13 8.41 -5.61
C HIS A 42 -0.07 6.98 -5.10
N PHE A 43 0.12 6.75 -3.81
CA PHE A 43 -0.04 5.43 -3.22
C PHE A 43 -1.46 4.88 -3.40
N LEU A 44 -2.48 5.70 -3.14
CA LEU A 44 -3.89 5.33 -3.26
C LEU A 44 -4.33 5.12 -4.72
N THR A 45 -3.78 5.87 -5.69
CA THR A 45 -4.20 5.76 -7.10
C THR A 45 -3.38 4.79 -7.92
N SER A 46 -2.13 4.51 -7.51
CA SER A 46 -1.15 3.77 -8.31
C SER A 46 -0.30 2.83 -7.47
N GLY A 47 0.24 3.29 -6.34
CA GLY A 47 1.25 2.56 -5.57
C GLY A 47 0.82 1.17 -5.11
N MET A 48 -0.44 1.00 -4.69
CA MET A 48 -0.98 -0.32 -4.32
C MET A 48 -1.07 -1.28 -5.53
N GLN A 49 -1.48 -0.79 -6.70
CA GLN A 49 -1.58 -1.59 -7.93
C GLN A 49 -0.20 -1.97 -8.46
N GLU A 50 0.78 -1.08 -8.32
CA GLU A 50 2.19 -1.32 -8.67
C GLU A 50 2.90 -2.22 -7.66
N GLY A 51 2.33 -2.45 -6.47
CA GLY A 51 2.95 -3.21 -5.40
C GLY A 51 4.15 -2.52 -4.75
N ARG A 52 4.14 -1.18 -4.69
CA ARG A 52 5.26 -0.42 -4.13
C ARG A 52 5.40 -0.66 -2.63
N CYS A 53 6.64 -0.72 -2.16
CA CYS A 53 6.95 -0.76 -0.73
C CYS A 53 6.76 0.63 -0.13
N ALA A 54 5.79 0.78 0.78
CA ALA A 54 5.38 2.07 1.31
C ALA A 54 5.47 2.18 2.83
N CYS A 55 5.80 1.10 3.54
CA CYS A 55 6.16 1.12 4.94
C CYS A 55 7.03 -0.08 5.28
N GLU A 56 7.72 -0.04 6.41
CA GLU A 56 8.58 -1.15 6.88
C GLU A 56 7.77 -2.40 7.27
N SER A 57 6.56 -2.23 7.82
CA SER A 57 5.79 -3.30 8.45
C SER A 57 4.94 -4.14 7.50
N PHE A 58 4.87 -3.78 6.20
CA PHE A 58 4.03 -4.46 5.24
C PHE A 58 4.68 -4.51 3.85
N GLN A 59 4.83 -5.72 3.32
CA GLN A 59 5.28 -5.97 1.95
C GLN A 59 4.27 -6.85 1.22
N VAL A 60 3.60 -6.30 0.19
CA VAL A 60 2.49 -7.00 -0.48
C VAL A 60 2.88 -8.34 -1.10
N ASN A 61 4.10 -8.44 -1.64
CA ASN A 61 4.58 -9.69 -2.23
C ASN A 61 4.79 -10.77 -1.17
N VAL A 62 5.34 -10.41 -0.01
CA VAL A 62 5.49 -11.32 1.14
C VAL A 62 4.10 -11.75 1.63
N TYR A 63 3.18 -10.80 1.76
CA TYR A 63 1.82 -11.07 2.21
C TYR A 63 1.08 -12.02 1.25
N ARG A 64 1.20 -11.80 -0.07
CA ARG A 64 0.63 -12.70 -1.09
C ARG A 64 1.19 -14.11 -1.00
N GLU A 65 2.51 -14.24 -0.90
CA GLU A 65 3.18 -15.55 -0.84
C GLU A 65 2.83 -16.34 0.44
N ALA A 66 2.68 -15.63 1.56
CA ALA A 66 2.34 -16.23 2.84
C ALA A 66 0.86 -16.65 2.98
N ASN A 67 -0.03 -16.13 2.13
CA ASN A 67 -1.49 -16.32 2.23
C ASN A 67 -2.07 -16.92 0.94
N PRO A 68 -1.94 -18.25 0.72
CA PRO A 68 -2.33 -18.91 -0.52
C PRO A 68 -3.84 -18.90 -0.80
N ASP A 69 -4.66 -18.74 0.24
CA ASP A 69 -6.10 -18.49 0.14
C ASP A 69 -6.38 -17.16 -0.57
N LEU A 70 -5.67 -16.11 -0.18
CA LEU A 70 -5.75 -14.80 -0.82
C LEU A 70 -5.15 -14.84 -2.23
N ALA A 71 -4.04 -15.56 -2.42
CA ALA A 71 -3.46 -15.79 -3.75
C ALA A 71 -4.47 -16.42 -4.72
N SER A 72 -5.28 -17.36 -4.24
CA SER A 72 -6.33 -18.00 -5.03
C SER A 72 -7.53 -17.07 -5.30
N ALA A 73 -7.83 -16.15 -4.37
CA ALA A 73 -8.97 -15.24 -4.46
C ALA A 73 -8.68 -13.98 -5.31
N PHE A 74 -7.51 -13.36 -5.12
CA PHE A 74 -7.16 -12.06 -5.69
C PHE A 74 -6.24 -12.18 -6.91
N GLY A 75 -5.45 -13.27 -7.01
CA GLY A 75 -4.48 -13.44 -8.09
C GLY A 75 -3.47 -12.28 -8.11
N ASP A 76 -3.43 -11.57 -9.24
CA ASP A 76 -2.52 -10.44 -9.47
C ASP A 76 -3.10 -9.07 -9.07
N ASP A 77 -4.30 -9.02 -8.48
CA ASP A 77 -4.83 -7.78 -7.92
C ASP A 77 -4.12 -7.44 -6.61
N LEU A 78 -2.96 -6.77 -6.73
CA LEU A 78 -2.14 -6.39 -5.59
C LEU A 78 -2.89 -5.44 -4.64
N ALA A 79 -3.73 -4.55 -5.16
CA ALA A 79 -4.48 -3.60 -4.34
C ALA A 79 -5.42 -4.32 -3.36
N ALA A 80 -6.07 -5.41 -3.78
CA ALA A 80 -6.93 -6.22 -2.92
C ALA A 80 -6.19 -6.80 -1.69
N TYR A 81 -4.88 -7.06 -1.78
CA TYR A 81 -4.09 -7.52 -0.62
C TYR A 81 -3.83 -6.40 0.39
N TYR A 82 -3.59 -5.16 -0.07
CA TYR A 82 -3.47 -4.00 0.82
C TYR A 82 -4.79 -3.76 1.54
N GLU A 83 -5.91 -3.76 0.81
CA GLU A 83 -7.26 -3.61 1.36
C GLU A 83 -7.56 -4.69 2.40
N HIS A 84 -7.33 -5.96 2.05
CA HIS A 84 -7.53 -7.08 2.98
C HIS A 84 -6.70 -6.93 4.27
N TYR A 85 -5.43 -6.55 4.16
CA TYR A 85 -4.58 -6.38 5.33
C TYR A 85 -5.07 -5.25 6.24
N MET A 86 -5.50 -4.12 5.65
CA MET A 86 -6.07 -2.98 6.38
C MET A 86 -7.41 -3.31 7.05
N ASP A 87 -8.24 -4.12 6.41
CA ASP A 87 -9.60 -4.41 6.88
C ASP A 87 -9.63 -5.47 7.99
N CYS A 88 -8.91 -6.58 7.82
CA CYS A 88 -8.91 -7.66 8.81
C CYS A 88 -7.59 -8.42 8.93
N GLY A 89 -6.76 -8.47 7.89
CA GLY A 89 -5.54 -9.29 7.87
C GLY A 89 -4.54 -8.96 8.98
N HIS A 90 -4.40 -7.68 9.34
CA HIS A 90 -3.57 -7.27 10.48
C HIS A 90 -4.14 -7.78 11.81
N ALA A 91 -5.46 -7.64 12.03
CA ALA A 91 -6.13 -8.10 13.25
C ALA A 91 -6.13 -9.63 13.39
N GLU A 92 -6.14 -10.35 12.27
CA GLU A 92 -5.97 -11.81 12.21
C GLU A 92 -4.54 -12.27 12.53
N GLY A 93 -3.56 -11.37 12.57
CA GLY A 93 -2.14 -11.71 12.77
C GLY A 93 -1.51 -12.43 11.57
N ARG A 94 -2.03 -12.18 10.35
CA ARG A 94 -1.46 -12.75 9.12
C ARG A 94 -0.02 -12.25 8.91
N CYS A 95 0.87 -13.15 8.48
CA CYS A 95 2.29 -12.82 8.24
C CYS A 95 2.43 -11.89 7.03
N ALA A 96 3.13 -10.75 7.21
CA ALA A 96 3.18 -9.66 6.22
C ALA A 96 4.57 -9.01 6.02
N HIS A 97 5.61 -9.53 6.67
CA HIS A 97 6.96 -8.95 6.71
C HIS A 97 8.06 -10.02 6.70
#